data_AF-A0A7S0GHS5-F1
#
_entry.id   AF-A0A7S0GHS5-F1
#
_cell.length_a   1.000
_cell.length_b   1.000
_cell.length_c   1.000
_cell.angle_alpha   90.00
_cell.angle_beta   90.00
_cell.angle_gamma   90.00
#
_symmetry.space_group_name_H-M   'P 1'
#
loop_
_entity.id
_entity.type
_entity.pdbx_description
1 polymer ?
#
loop_
_entity_poly.entity_id
_entity_poly.type
_entity_poly.pdbx_seq_one_letter_code
_entity_poly.pdbx_strand_id
1 'polypeptide(L)'
;SSIVTPIRQVPIGRISSLDRSKVDTTLDSKFYRNPFFTTHTDSNYISQLTALYDELLPRNNKGGPYVILDLMSSQVSHLPQDDTNGERFERVDVHGMNHDELEANPDRTRTNGRILVRDLNTNPSLLGCESESNTSTIPSGCYDAVLCNVGIQYLQEPEAV
;
A
#
# COMPACT_ATOMS: atom_id res chain seq x y z
N SER A 1 28.92 -15.25 -33.67
CA SER A 1 27.47 -15.20 -33.40
C SER A 1 27.21 -16.16 -32.27
N SER A 2 27.02 -15.66 -31.05
CA SER A 2 26.90 -16.48 -29.84
C SER A 2 25.43 -16.53 -29.43
N ILE A 3 24.85 -17.72 -29.45
CA ILE A 3 23.46 -17.97 -29.06
C ILE A 3 23.39 -17.91 -27.53
N VAL A 4 22.70 -16.91 -27.00
CA VAL A 4 22.37 -16.84 -25.57
C VAL A 4 21.22 -17.79 -25.31
N THR A 5 21.47 -18.87 -24.58
CA THR A 5 20.44 -19.77 -24.10
C THR A 5 19.63 -19.06 -23.00
N PRO A 6 18.30 -18.97 -23.09
CA PRO A 6 17.51 -18.36 -22.02
C PRO A 6 17.59 -19.23 -20.76
N ILE A 7 17.95 -18.60 -19.64
CA ILE A 7 17.89 -19.23 -18.31
C ILE A 7 16.41 -19.46 -18.00
N ARG A 8 15.93 -20.69 -18.22
CA ARG A 8 14.62 -21.11 -17.75
C ARG A 8 14.73 -21.36 -16.24
N GLN A 9 14.41 -20.37 -15.43
CA GLN A 9 14.28 -20.59 -13.98
C GLN A 9 13.15 -21.59 -13.76
N VAL A 10 13.49 -22.73 -13.16
CA VAL A 10 12.51 -23.68 -12.65
C VAL A 10 11.79 -22.99 -11.49
N PRO A 11 10.45 -23.05 -11.38
CA PRO A 11 9.76 -22.49 -10.23
C PRO A 11 10.36 -23.09 -8.97
N ILE A 12 10.93 -22.25 -8.11
CA ILE A 12 11.28 -22.64 -6.75
C ILE A 12 9.95 -23.12 -6.15
N GLY A 13 9.91 -24.36 -5.66
CA GLY A 13 8.69 -24.99 -5.19
C GLY A 13 7.93 -24.11 -4.18
N ARG A 14 6.63 -24.34 -4.03
CA ARG A 14 5.77 -23.64 -3.07
C ARG A 14 6.48 -23.55 -1.72
N ILE A 15 6.69 -22.33 -1.22
CA ILE A 15 7.25 -22.06 0.10
C ILE A 15 6.49 -22.92 1.12
N SER A 16 7.19 -23.74 1.90
CA SER A 16 6.54 -24.61 2.88
C SER A 16 6.06 -23.80 4.08
N SER A 17 5.16 -24.34 4.89
CA SER A 17 4.77 -23.70 6.16
C SER A 17 5.95 -23.49 7.11
N LEU A 18 6.99 -24.32 7.01
CA LEU A 18 8.21 -24.19 7.80
C LEU A 18 9.03 -22.97 7.35
N ASP A 19 9.13 -22.74 6.03
CA ASP A 19 9.85 -21.60 5.45
C ASP A 19 9.12 -20.26 5.68
N ARG A 20 7.83 -20.30 6.02
CA ARG A 20 7.00 -19.14 6.38
C ARG A 20 7.08 -18.77 7.87
N SER A 21 7.69 -19.61 8.71
CA SER A 21 7.72 -19.34 10.15
C SER A 21 8.58 -18.12 10.44
N LYS A 22 8.02 -17.12 11.11
CA LYS A 22 8.80 -15.97 11.59
C LYS A 22 9.83 -16.45 12.60
N VAL A 23 11.07 -16.00 12.44
CA VAL A 23 12.14 -16.21 13.45
C VAL A 23 11.73 -15.57 14.78
N ASP A 24 10.91 -14.52 14.72
CA ASP A 24 10.27 -13.88 15.87
C ASP A 24 8.73 -14.02 15.77
N THR A 25 8.12 -14.78 16.68
CA THR A 25 6.67 -15.03 16.74
C THR A 25 5.89 -13.92 17.46
N THR A 26 6.53 -12.80 17.81
CA THR A 26 5.86 -11.68 18.46
C THR A 26 4.78 -11.13 17.54
N LEU A 27 3.58 -10.89 18.08
CA LEU A 27 2.47 -10.31 17.31
C LEU A 27 2.89 -8.97 16.71
N ASP A 28 2.65 -8.81 15.41
CA ASP A 28 3.01 -7.59 14.68
C ASP A 28 2.32 -6.35 15.25
N SER A 29 1.12 -6.52 15.82
CA SER A 29 0.42 -5.46 16.56
C SER A 29 1.22 -4.85 17.71
N LYS A 30 2.20 -5.58 18.27
CA LYS A 30 3.14 -5.03 19.27
C LYS A 30 4.23 -4.19 18.63
N PHE A 31 4.66 -4.52 17.42
CA PHE A 31 5.68 -3.79 16.67
C PHE A 31 5.12 -2.44 16.17
N TYR A 32 3.91 -2.44 15.61
CA TYR A 32 3.20 -1.23 15.15
C TYR A 32 2.51 -0.43 16.25
N ARG A 33 2.66 -0.83 17.53
CA ARG A 33 2.04 -0.14 18.66
C ARG A 33 2.60 1.26 18.89
N ASN A 34 3.88 1.46 18.56
CA ASN A 34 4.53 2.76 18.64
C ASN A 34 4.75 3.28 17.21
N PRO A 35 4.33 4.51 16.89
CA PRO A 35 4.52 5.05 15.56
C PRO A 35 6.00 5.26 15.27
N PHE A 36 6.45 4.76 14.12
CA PHE A 36 7.80 5.01 13.63
C PHE A 36 7.75 6.07 12.54
N PHE A 37 8.05 7.32 12.91
CA PHE A 37 8.23 8.44 11.97
C PHE A 37 9.58 8.35 11.23
N THR A 38 9.91 7.20 10.65
CA THR A 38 11.20 6.98 9.97
C THR A 38 10.97 6.48 8.55
N THR A 39 11.26 7.32 7.56
CA THR A 39 11.43 6.89 6.17
C THR A 39 12.73 6.10 6.06
N HIS A 40 12.64 4.77 6.16
CA HIS A 40 13.80 3.87 5.99
C HIS A 40 14.35 3.84 4.55
N THR A 41 13.65 4.46 3.60
CA THR A 41 14.02 4.57 2.19
C THR A 41 14.74 5.88 1.89
N ASP A 42 15.87 5.79 1.18
CA ASP A 42 16.64 6.94 0.71
C ASP A 42 15.77 7.86 -0.18
N SER A 43 15.96 9.17 -0.05
CA SER A 43 15.44 10.22 -0.93
C SER A 43 15.46 9.89 -2.42
N ASN A 44 16.50 9.20 -2.92
CA ASN A 44 16.57 8.81 -4.34
C ASN A 44 15.54 7.73 -4.71
N TYR A 45 15.24 6.81 -3.80
CA TYR A 45 14.17 5.82 -3.99
C TYR A 45 12.81 6.51 -4.05
N ILE A 46 12.56 7.41 -3.09
CA ILE A 46 11.31 8.19 -3.03
C ILE A 46 11.13 9.00 -4.31
N SER A 47 12.18 9.70 -4.78
CA SER A 47 12.11 10.49 -6.01
C SER A 47 11.77 9.64 -7.24
N GLN A 48 12.37 8.45 -7.38
CA GLN A 48 12.08 7.55 -8.49
C GLN A 48 10.67 6.96 -8.39
N LEU A 49 10.22 6.61 -7.19
CA LEU A 49 8.87 6.11 -6.97
C LEU A 49 7.81 7.17 -7.30
N THR A 50 8.02 8.41 -6.85
CA THR A 50 7.11 9.52 -7.16
C THR A 50 7.10 9.82 -8.66
N ALA A 51 8.25 9.77 -9.35
CA ALA A 51 8.30 9.93 -10.80
C ALA A 51 7.57 8.78 -11.54
N LEU A 52 7.69 7.55 -11.04
CA LEU A 52 6.97 6.40 -11.57
C LEU A 52 5.45 6.57 -11.39
N TYR A 53 5.00 6.98 -10.21
CA TYR A 53 3.57 7.30 -9.99
C TYR A 53 3.11 8.47 -10.85
N ASP A 54 3.98 9.44 -11.12
CA ASP A 54 3.66 10.54 -12.02
C ASP A 54 3.36 10.06 -13.45
N GLU A 55 4.17 9.13 -13.95
CA GLU A 55 3.99 8.51 -15.26
C GLU A 55 2.74 7.61 -15.33
N LEU A 56 2.50 6.81 -14.29
CA LEU A 56 1.42 5.81 -14.28
C LEU A 56 0.03 6.38 -13.97
N LEU A 57 -0.04 7.52 -13.27
CA LEU A 57 -1.29 8.17 -12.86
C LEU A 57 -1.42 9.57 -13.46
N PRO A 58 -1.41 9.75 -14.79
CA PRO A 58 -1.37 11.07 -15.41
C PRO A 58 -2.62 11.92 -15.11
N ARG A 59 -2.45 13.25 -15.00
CA ARG A 59 -3.52 14.23 -14.70
C ARG A 59 -4.71 14.20 -15.67
N ASN A 60 -4.48 13.83 -16.93
CA ASN A 60 -5.48 13.87 -17.99
C ASN A 60 -6.13 12.50 -18.22
N ASN A 61 -6.51 11.82 -17.15
CA ASN A 61 -7.24 10.57 -17.25
C ASN A 61 -8.58 10.79 -17.97
N LYS A 62 -8.90 9.93 -18.94
CA LYS A 62 -10.13 10.01 -19.75
C LYS A 62 -11.41 9.81 -18.93
N GLY A 63 -11.29 9.41 -17.65
CA GLY A 63 -12.38 9.12 -16.73
C GLY A 63 -12.50 10.05 -15.51
N GLY A 64 -11.67 11.10 -15.38
CA GLY A 64 -11.66 11.97 -14.19
C GLY A 64 -10.55 11.66 -13.18
N PRO A 65 -10.52 12.32 -12.01
CA PRO A 65 -9.51 12.12 -10.98
C PRO A 65 -9.52 10.68 -10.42
N TYR A 66 -8.37 10.19 -9.98
CA TYR A 66 -8.22 8.82 -9.47
C TYR A 66 -8.75 8.66 -8.05
N VAL A 67 -9.34 7.50 -7.80
CA VAL A 67 -9.62 6.95 -6.47
C VAL A 67 -8.57 5.88 -6.16
N ILE A 68 -7.72 6.14 -5.18
CA ILE A 68 -6.55 5.32 -4.85
C ILE A 68 -6.76 4.59 -3.52
N LEU A 69 -6.29 3.35 -3.45
CA LEU A 69 -6.06 2.63 -2.19
C LEU A 69 -4.56 2.39 -2.00
N ASP A 70 -3.99 2.87 -0.90
CA ASP A 70 -2.60 2.58 -0.52
C ASP A 70 -2.56 1.50 0.57
N LEU A 71 -2.09 0.30 0.20
CA LEU A 71 -2.00 -0.87 1.07
C LEU A 71 -0.71 -0.89 1.87
N MET A 72 -0.87 -1.13 3.17
CA MET A 72 0.26 -1.16 4.11
C MET A 72 0.99 0.18 4.06
N SER A 73 0.20 1.24 3.88
CA SER A 73 0.63 2.62 3.89
C SER A 73 1.26 2.90 5.25
N SER A 74 2.50 3.41 5.21
CA SER A 74 3.07 4.08 6.36
C SER A 74 2.55 5.52 6.36
N GLN A 75 3.27 6.43 7.02
CA GLN A 75 2.89 7.84 7.15
C GLN A 75 2.89 8.61 5.82
N VAL A 76 3.32 8.03 4.70
CA VAL A 76 3.41 8.72 3.40
C VAL A 76 3.15 7.74 2.25
N SER A 77 2.28 8.14 1.32
CA SER A 77 1.94 7.36 0.10
C SER A 77 2.84 7.65 -1.11
N HIS A 78 3.72 8.65 -0.99
CA HIS A 78 4.70 9.08 -2.00
C HIS A 78 4.08 9.53 -3.33
N LEU A 79 2.82 9.97 -3.31
CA LEU A 79 2.16 10.50 -4.50
C LEU A 79 2.75 11.86 -4.91
N PRO A 80 2.64 12.22 -6.20
CA PRO A 80 3.03 13.54 -6.68
C PRO A 80 2.35 14.66 -5.88
N GLN A 81 3.17 15.57 -5.34
CA GLN A 81 2.73 16.67 -4.47
C GLN A 81 2.16 17.86 -5.27
N ASP A 82 2.16 17.78 -6.60
CA ASP A 82 1.71 18.83 -7.49
C ASP A 82 0.17 18.88 -7.63
N ASP A 83 -0.56 17.90 -7.08
CA ASP A 83 -2.02 17.86 -7.06
C ASP A 83 -2.61 18.72 -5.93
N THR A 84 -2.61 20.04 -6.13
CA THR A 84 -3.06 21.01 -5.12
C THR A 84 -4.58 21.20 -5.08
N ASN A 85 -5.30 20.87 -6.16
CA ASN A 85 -6.72 21.20 -6.34
C ASN A 85 -7.63 19.97 -6.38
N GLY A 86 -7.09 18.76 -6.18
CA GLY A 86 -7.84 17.50 -6.31
C GLY A 86 -8.24 17.19 -7.76
N GLU A 87 -7.51 17.74 -8.74
CA GLU A 87 -7.74 17.49 -10.16
C GLU A 87 -7.21 16.11 -10.58
N ARG A 88 -6.20 15.62 -9.86
CA ARG A 88 -5.56 14.34 -10.14
C ARG A 88 -6.08 13.24 -9.23
N PHE A 89 -6.20 13.50 -7.91
CA PHE A 89 -6.64 12.51 -6.94
C PHE A 89 -7.93 12.98 -6.27
N GLU A 90 -9.02 12.23 -6.48
CA GLU A 90 -10.31 12.50 -5.84
C GLU A 90 -10.27 12.06 -4.38
N ARG A 91 -9.73 10.86 -4.15
CA ARG A 91 -9.71 10.20 -2.85
C ARG A 91 -8.52 9.27 -2.75
N VAL A 92 -7.78 9.37 -1.65
CA VAL A 92 -6.69 8.46 -1.28
C VAL A 92 -7.05 7.77 0.03
N ASP A 93 -7.53 6.54 -0.08
CA ASP A 93 -7.79 5.68 1.08
C ASP A 93 -6.49 4.97 1.46
N VAL A 94 -6.19 4.89 2.76
CA VAL A 94 -4.95 4.30 3.28
C VAL A 94 -5.26 3.13 4.20
N HIS A 95 -4.48 2.07 4.08
CA HIS A 95 -4.58 0.89 4.91
C HIS A 95 -3.30 0.64 5.69
N GLY A 96 -3.41 0.30 6.97
CA GLY A 96 -2.27 -0.05 7.82
C GLY A 96 -2.69 -0.60 9.17
N MET A 97 -1.73 -0.71 10.10
CA MET A 97 -1.95 -1.29 11.43
C MET A 97 -1.97 -0.25 12.57
N ASN A 98 -1.59 0.99 12.29
CA ASN A 98 -1.55 2.07 13.27
C ASN A 98 -2.41 3.25 12.79
N HIS A 99 -3.44 3.60 13.55
CA HIS A 99 -4.36 4.68 13.18
C HIS A 99 -3.65 6.04 13.10
N ASP A 100 -2.82 6.38 14.09
CA ASP A 100 -2.16 7.68 14.20
C ASP A 100 -1.19 7.94 13.03
N GLU A 101 -0.51 6.88 12.55
CA GLU A 101 0.35 6.96 11.37
C GLU A 101 -0.46 7.26 10.10
N LEU A 102 -1.62 6.62 9.95
CA LEU A 102 -2.50 6.79 8.80
C LEU A 102 -3.22 8.14 8.82
N GLU A 103 -3.57 8.64 10.02
CA GLU A 103 -4.14 9.98 10.20
C GLU A 103 -3.14 11.07 9.82
N ALA A 104 -1.85 10.86 10.10
CA ALA A 104 -0.77 11.78 9.73
C ALA A 104 -0.42 11.75 8.22
N ASN A 105 -1.02 10.86 7.42
CA ASN A 105 -0.69 10.73 6.00
C ASN A 105 -1.13 11.99 5.21
N PRO A 106 -0.19 12.71 4.55
CA PRO A 106 -0.50 13.96 3.85
C PRO A 106 -1.48 13.79 2.67
N ASP A 107 -1.36 12.71 1.90
CA ASP A 107 -2.19 12.45 0.72
C ASP A 107 -3.62 12.08 1.11
N ARG A 108 -3.75 11.25 2.16
CA ARG A 108 -5.05 10.97 2.78
C ARG A 108 -5.69 12.25 3.32
N THR A 109 -4.93 13.06 4.06
CA THR A 109 -5.44 14.29 4.68
C THR A 109 -5.90 15.29 3.63
N ARG A 110 -5.10 15.48 2.57
CA ARG A 110 -5.41 16.36 1.45
C ARG A 110 -6.71 15.98 0.73
N THR A 111 -6.97 14.68 0.56
CA THR A 111 -8.15 14.17 -0.16
C THR A 111 -9.30 13.76 0.75
N ASN A 112 -9.14 13.92 2.07
CA ASN A 112 -10.08 13.48 3.08
C ASN A 112 -10.51 12.00 2.91
N GLY A 113 -9.54 11.14 2.56
CA GLY A 113 -9.77 9.73 2.31
C GLY A 113 -9.98 8.89 3.57
N ARG A 114 -10.29 7.61 3.38
CA ARG A 114 -10.62 6.66 4.46
C ARG A 114 -9.36 6.12 5.11
N ILE A 115 -9.48 5.80 6.40
CA ILE A 115 -8.46 5.06 7.16
C ILE A 115 -8.99 3.65 7.37
N LEU A 116 -8.22 2.66 6.93
CA LEU A 116 -8.55 1.24 7.03
C LEU A 116 -7.54 0.56 7.94
N VAL A 117 -7.90 0.36 9.21
CA VAL A 117 -7.03 -0.30 10.17
C VAL A 117 -7.34 -1.80 10.20
N ARG A 118 -6.44 -2.62 9.64
CA ARG A 118 -6.58 -4.09 9.66
C ARG A 118 -5.24 -4.79 9.62
N ASP A 119 -5.15 -5.87 10.38
CA ASP A 119 -4.04 -6.81 10.28
C ASP A 119 -4.37 -7.88 9.22
N LEU A 120 -3.76 -7.75 8.03
CA LEU A 120 -3.96 -8.66 6.91
C LEU A 120 -3.35 -10.06 7.14
N ASN A 121 -2.45 -10.25 8.11
CA ASN A 121 -2.00 -11.59 8.51
C ASN A 121 -3.08 -12.34 9.30
N THR A 122 -3.96 -11.62 10.02
CA THR A 122 -5.07 -12.22 10.78
C THR A 122 -6.37 -12.28 9.99
N ASN A 123 -6.62 -11.28 9.15
CA ASN A 123 -7.80 -11.18 8.31
C ASN A 123 -7.36 -10.63 6.94
N PRO A 124 -7.07 -11.51 5.96
CA PRO A 124 -6.46 -11.14 4.69
C PRO A 124 -7.45 -10.47 3.70
N SER A 125 -8.55 -9.91 4.20
CA SER A 125 -9.52 -9.21 3.36
C SER A 125 -9.80 -7.82 3.89
N LEU A 126 -9.87 -6.83 2.99
CA LEU A 126 -10.39 -5.51 3.31
C LEU A 126 -11.92 -5.43 3.29
N LEU A 127 -12.60 -6.51 2.87
CA LEU A 127 -14.04 -6.56 2.91
C LEU A 127 -14.53 -6.49 4.36
N GLY A 128 -15.52 -5.62 4.59
CA GLY A 128 -16.02 -5.33 5.94
C GLY A 128 -14.98 -4.67 6.84
N CYS A 129 -13.91 -4.06 6.30
CA CYS A 129 -13.12 -3.11 7.07
C CYS A 129 -13.96 -1.85 7.29
N GLU A 130 -14.23 -1.53 8.54
CA GLU A 130 -14.92 -0.30 8.90
C GLU A 130 -13.91 0.86 8.76
N SER A 131 -14.35 1.94 8.11
CA SER A 131 -13.66 3.22 8.15
C SER A 131 -14.20 3.99 9.35
N GLU A 132 -13.33 4.69 10.10
CA GLU A 132 -13.77 5.55 11.21
C GLU A 132 -14.77 6.64 10.77
N SER A 133 -14.80 6.96 9.46
CA SER A 133 -15.73 7.92 8.88
C SER A 133 -17.17 7.41 8.71
N ASN A 134 -17.78 6.74 9.70
CA ASN A 134 -19.22 6.38 9.79
C ASN A 134 -19.93 5.87 8.51
N THR A 135 -19.19 5.37 7.52
CA THR A 135 -19.71 5.14 6.17
C THR A 135 -19.19 3.82 5.66
N SER A 136 -20.15 2.88 5.60
CA SER A 136 -20.32 1.80 4.64
C SER A 136 -19.07 1.02 4.20
N THR A 137 -19.18 -0.31 4.38
CA THR A 137 -18.49 -1.36 3.62
C THR A 137 -17.89 -0.86 2.32
N ILE A 138 -16.59 -1.07 2.13
CA ILE A 138 -15.88 -0.73 0.90
C ILE A 138 -16.56 -1.46 -0.27
N PRO A 139 -17.17 -0.74 -1.23
CA PRO A 139 -17.77 -1.38 -2.39
C PRO A 139 -16.66 -1.96 -3.28
N SER A 140 -16.88 -3.15 -3.83
CA SER A 140 -15.94 -3.75 -4.77
C SER A 140 -15.81 -2.90 -6.04
N GLY A 141 -14.59 -2.78 -6.57
CA GLY A 141 -14.32 -2.08 -7.83
C GLY A 141 -14.41 -0.55 -7.76
N CYS A 142 -14.25 0.04 -6.56
CA CYS A 142 -14.33 1.50 -6.38
C CYS A 142 -12.99 2.23 -6.45
N TYR A 143 -11.89 1.53 -6.79
CA TYR A 143 -10.54 2.07 -6.88
C TYR A 143 -10.03 1.96 -8.30
N ASP A 144 -9.43 3.04 -8.79
CA ASP A 144 -8.77 3.10 -10.10
C ASP A 144 -7.34 2.54 -10.05
N ALA A 145 -6.68 2.64 -8.89
CA ALA A 145 -5.39 2.02 -8.65
C ALA A 145 -5.19 1.62 -7.19
N VAL A 146 -4.34 0.61 -6.99
CA VAL A 146 -3.91 0.12 -5.68
C VAL A 146 -2.39 0.21 -5.60
N LEU A 147 -1.89 0.87 -4.56
CA LEU A 147 -0.48 1.01 -4.26
C LEU A 147 -0.10 0.05 -3.14
N CYS A 148 1.12 -0.46 -3.17
CA CYS A 148 1.67 -1.34 -2.15
C CYS A 148 3.19 -1.17 -2.12
N ASN A 149 3.65 -0.13 -1.41
CA ASN A 149 5.06 0.23 -1.39
C ASN A 149 5.75 -0.25 -0.11
N VAL A 150 6.79 -1.09 -0.23
CA VAL A 150 7.60 -1.60 0.91
C VAL A 150 6.75 -2.30 2.00
N GLY A 151 5.52 -2.70 1.68
CA GLY A 151 4.59 -3.32 2.62
C GLY A 151 4.55 -4.85 2.51
N ILE A 152 4.66 -5.41 1.30
CA ILE A 152 4.35 -6.83 1.05
C ILE A 152 5.21 -7.82 1.84
N GLN A 153 6.44 -7.43 2.22
CA GLN A 153 7.35 -8.23 3.03
C GLN A 153 6.84 -8.55 4.45
N TYR A 154 5.83 -7.82 4.92
CA TYR A 154 5.16 -8.05 6.19
C TYR A 154 4.21 -9.27 6.15
N LEU A 155 3.65 -9.58 4.98
CA LEU A 155 2.63 -10.61 4.81
C LEU A 155 3.25 -12.01 4.92
N GLN A 156 2.64 -12.86 5.74
CA GLN A 156 3.01 -14.28 5.88
C GLN A 156 2.49 -15.11 4.69
N GLU A 157 1.30 -14.74 4.20
CA GLU A 157 0.65 -15.37 3.04
C GLU A 157 0.16 -14.26 2.08
N PRO A 158 1.06 -13.60 1.33
CA PRO A 158 0.68 -12.54 0.41
C PRO A 158 -0.30 -13.01 -0.67
N GLU A 159 -0.33 -14.30 -0.98
CA GLU A 159 -1.30 -14.89 -1.92
C GLU A 159 -2.75 -14.93 -1.41
N ALA A 160 -2.96 -14.75 -0.11
CA ALA A 160 -4.28 -14.78 0.52
C ALA A 160 -4.99 -13.42 0.50
N VAL A 161 -4.25 -12.34 0.22
CA VAL A 161 -4.69 -10.93 0.25
C VAL A 161 -5.18 -10.45 -1.11
#